data_AF-A0A163LS18-F1
#
_entry.id   AF-A0A163LS18-F1
#
_cell.length_a   1.000
_cell.length_b   1.000
_cell.length_c   1.000
_cell.angle_alpha   90.00
_cell.angle_beta   90.00
_cell.angle_gamma   90.00
#
_symmetry.space_group_name_H-M   'P 1'
#
loop_
_entity.id
_entity.type
_entity.pdbx_description
1 polymer ?
#
loop_
_entity_poly.entity_id
_entity_poly.type
_entity_poly.pdbx_seq_one_letter_code
_entity_poly.pdbx_strand_id
1 'polypeptide(L)'
;MRQRSVRARSLLALRSICRDPTVRQLTLPILNRFYGPSAYPSLMRFPGCLTSNSRQATQAPGLLNCTALGAEVQTCQANRRRVLLSVRADGPGSVGGDTNFGDPDSDAAPWAGYNANGSAAAPGVFFPNLFDERHVPSAFALTLFSLFGEGKTERADLRPLGPDTPAEDGINWVTRPLGEEVVIDGFDVQVPRDWQGTYQEGRFNDLVSRLGELNDEAWTSSGAKKGGPGDLGVDGKGVVYQGWNKKRSVQRVVMVGGFEVLVE
;
A
#
# COMPACT_ATOMS: atom_id res chain seq x y z
N MET A 1 19.92 8.86 22.43
CA MET A 1 20.30 7.42 22.38
C MET A 1 19.13 6.42 22.53
N ARG A 2 18.01 6.72 23.22
CA ARG A 2 16.91 5.74 23.41
C ARG A 2 16.15 5.31 22.14
N GLN A 3 15.97 6.19 21.14
CA GLN A 3 15.24 5.86 19.91
C GLN A 3 15.95 4.82 19.02
N ARG A 4 17.29 4.76 19.02
CA ARG A 4 18.04 3.75 18.25
C ARG A 4 17.80 2.33 18.77
N SER A 5 17.68 2.16 20.09
CA SER A 5 17.46 0.84 20.71
C SER A 5 16.07 0.27 20.44
N VAL A 6 15.04 1.11 20.30
CA VAL A 6 13.67 0.64 20.02
C VAL A 6 13.55 0.19 18.56
N ARG A 7 14.11 0.97 17.62
CA ARG A 7 14.08 0.64 16.18
C ARG A 7 14.74 -0.69 15.85
N ALA A 8 15.90 -0.97 16.45
CA ALA A 8 16.59 -2.24 16.27
C ALA A 8 15.77 -3.43 16.79
N ARG A 9 15.11 -3.27 17.95
CA ARG A 9 14.27 -4.33 18.54
C ARG A 9 13.05 -4.68 17.70
N SER A 10 12.45 -3.69 17.04
CA SER A 10 11.26 -3.93 16.22
C SER A 10 11.57 -4.63 14.90
N LEU A 11 12.72 -4.33 14.26
CA LEU A 11 13.18 -5.11 13.09
C LEU A 11 13.57 -6.54 13.49
N LEU A 12 14.14 -6.73 14.69
CA LEU A 12 14.40 -8.07 15.23
C LEU A 12 13.10 -8.87 15.43
N ALA A 13 12.00 -8.22 15.81
CA ALA A 13 10.70 -8.88 15.92
C ALA A 13 10.20 -9.38 14.56
N LEU A 14 10.27 -8.55 13.52
CA LEU A 14 9.94 -8.95 12.14
C LEU A 14 10.76 -10.16 11.69
N ARG A 15 12.07 -10.12 11.91
CA ARG A 15 12.97 -11.23 11.58
C ARG A 15 12.61 -12.52 12.31
N SER A 16 12.17 -12.42 13.56
CA SER A 16 11.70 -13.58 14.34
C SER A 16 10.42 -14.15 13.76
N ILE A 17 9.45 -13.31 13.42
CA ILE A 17 8.18 -13.72 12.79
C ILE A 17 8.45 -14.44 11.47
N CYS A 18 9.38 -13.93 10.67
CA CYS A 18 9.68 -14.50 9.36
C CYS A 18 10.40 -15.85 9.41
N ARG A 19 11.05 -16.17 10.53
CA ARG A 19 11.64 -17.49 10.78
C ARG A 19 10.66 -18.49 11.36
N ASP A 20 9.54 -18.02 11.91
CA ASP A 20 8.51 -18.88 12.48
C ASP A 20 7.82 -19.68 11.36
N PRO A 21 7.86 -21.03 11.38
CA PRO A 21 7.22 -21.88 10.38
C PRO A 21 5.69 -21.86 10.43
N THR A 22 5.09 -21.43 11.55
CA THR A 22 3.63 -21.36 11.72
C THR A 22 3.02 -20.16 11.02
N VAL A 23 3.83 -19.14 10.75
CA VAL A 23 3.42 -17.94 10.03
C VAL A 23 3.45 -18.23 8.53
N ARG A 24 2.37 -17.93 7.82
CA ARG A 24 2.34 -18.06 6.34
C ARG A 24 2.38 -16.71 5.65
N GLN A 25 1.77 -15.72 6.30
CA GLN A 25 1.58 -14.39 5.74
C GLN A 25 1.74 -13.32 6.80
N LEU A 26 2.32 -12.21 6.38
CA LEU A 26 2.51 -10.98 7.12
C LEU A 26 1.88 -9.83 6.36
N THR A 27 1.13 -8.97 7.03
CA THR A 27 0.66 -7.70 6.44
C THR A 27 1.43 -6.53 7.05
N LEU A 28 2.01 -5.69 6.18
CA LEU A 28 2.73 -4.46 6.52
C LEU A 28 1.72 -3.31 6.65
N PRO A 29 1.54 -2.72 7.85
CA PRO A 29 0.62 -1.61 8.02
C PRO A 29 1.33 -0.27 7.78
N ILE A 30 2.07 -0.13 6.68
CA ILE A 30 2.89 1.08 6.46
C ILE A 30 2.17 2.17 5.69
N LEU A 31 1.10 1.86 4.95
CA LEU A 31 0.30 2.85 4.24
C LEU A 31 -0.65 3.54 5.22
N ASN A 32 -0.43 4.83 5.45
CA ASN A 32 -1.25 5.63 6.37
C ASN A 32 -2.37 6.38 5.64
N ARG A 33 -2.02 6.95 4.48
CA ARG A 33 -2.96 7.74 3.68
C ARG A 33 -2.84 7.42 2.21
N PHE A 34 -3.97 7.36 1.53
CA PHE A 34 -4.04 7.19 0.08
C PHE A 34 -3.56 8.45 -0.62
N TYR A 35 -3.88 9.62 -0.05
CA TYR A 35 -3.59 10.92 -0.64
C TYR A 35 -2.84 11.80 0.37
N GLY A 36 -1.57 12.02 0.05
CA GLY A 36 -0.69 12.94 0.74
C GLY A 36 -0.33 14.14 -0.14
N PRO A 37 0.63 14.95 0.31
CA PRO A 37 1.14 16.07 -0.47
C PRO A 37 1.62 15.60 -1.85
N SER A 38 1.38 16.41 -2.87
CA SER A 38 1.74 16.12 -4.27
C SER A 38 1.10 14.86 -4.86
N ALA A 39 -0.08 14.46 -4.35
CA ALA A 39 -0.84 13.29 -4.81
C ALA A 39 -0.16 11.92 -4.57
N TYR A 40 0.88 11.87 -3.74
CA TYR A 40 1.49 10.61 -3.31
C TYR A 40 0.84 10.04 -2.06
N PRO A 41 0.73 8.72 -1.91
CA PRO A 41 0.37 8.12 -0.64
C PRO A 41 1.39 8.50 0.44
N SER A 42 0.90 8.63 1.68
CA SER A 42 1.76 8.86 2.84
C SER A 42 1.94 7.59 3.63
N LEU A 43 3.18 7.31 4.01
CA LEU A 43 3.53 6.16 4.84
C LEU A 43 3.60 6.56 6.31
N MET A 44 3.17 5.67 7.19
CA MET A 44 3.40 5.85 8.62
C MET A 44 4.83 5.50 8.97
N ARG A 45 5.36 6.16 10.01
CA ARG A 45 6.66 5.80 10.57
C ARG A 45 6.62 4.38 11.08
N PHE A 46 7.47 3.55 10.50
CA PHE A 46 7.57 2.14 10.83
C PHE A 46 9.04 1.78 11.11
N PRO A 47 9.33 0.73 11.90
CA PRO A 47 10.68 0.19 12.03
C PRO A 47 11.34 -0.05 10.66
N GLY A 48 12.56 0.45 10.48
CA GLY A 48 13.25 0.42 9.18
C GLY A 48 12.90 1.55 8.23
N CYS A 49 11.92 2.41 8.56
CA CYS A 49 11.61 3.63 7.83
C CYS A 49 12.30 4.85 8.44
N LEU A 50 12.98 5.60 7.57
CA LEU A 50 13.61 6.89 7.84
C LEU A 50 12.78 8.00 7.21
N THR A 51 13.00 9.23 7.66
CA THR A 51 12.40 10.42 7.04
C THR A 51 12.84 10.54 5.59
N SER A 52 11.98 11.13 4.76
CA SER A 52 12.31 11.50 3.38
C SER A 52 13.60 12.32 3.33
N ASN A 53 14.44 12.07 2.32
CA ASN A 53 15.60 12.93 2.06
C ASN A 53 15.12 14.31 1.58
N SER A 54 16.02 15.30 1.50
CA SER A 54 15.65 16.69 1.13
C SER A 54 14.84 16.78 -0.17
N ARG A 55 15.14 15.93 -1.15
CA ARG A 55 14.49 15.91 -2.47
C ARG A 55 13.13 15.21 -2.44
N GLN A 56 13.03 14.06 -1.77
CA GLN A 56 11.76 13.38 -1.47
C GLN A 56 10.85 14.29 -0.64
N ALA A 57 11.40 15.06 0.29
CA ALA A 57 10.64 16.01 1.10
C ALA A 57 10.01 17.14 0.25
N THR A 58 10.62 17.50 -0.87
CA THR A 58 10.05 18.48 -1.81
C THR A 58 8.94 17.87 -2.67
N GLN A 59 9.15 16.63 -3.15
CA GLN A 59 8.27 16.03 -4.16
C GLN A 59 7.18 15.14 -3.59
N ALA A 60 7.51 14.30 -2.61
CA ALA A 60 6.62 13.33 -1.98
C ALA A 60 6.97 13.22 -0.48
N PRO A 61 6.76 14.27 0.34
CA PRO A 61 7.22 14.31 1.73
C PRO A 61 6.64 13.20 2.62
N GLY A 62 5.45 12.69 2.26
CA GLY A 62 4.81 11.56 2.95
C GLY A 62 5.43 10.20 2.61
N LEU A 63 6.27 10.10 1.58
CA LEU A 63 6.89 8.86 1.14
C LEU A 63 8.21 8.65 1.88
N LEU A 64 8.20 7.75 2.87
CA LEU A 64 9.35 7.46 3.72
C LEU A 64 10.35 6.53 3.02
N ASN A 65 11.64 6.66 3.35
CA ASN A 65 12.65 5.69 2.94
C ASN A 65 12.63 4.50 3.90
N CYS A 66 12.06 3.39 3.46
CA CYS A 66 11.89 2.14 4.19
C CYS A 66 12.80 1.01 3.67
N THR A 67 13.94 1.32 3.07
CA THR A 67 14.88 0.33 2.50
C THR A 67 15.34 -0.73 3.49
N ALA A 68 15.58 -0.35 4.76
CA ALA A 68 15.94 -1.31 5.80
C ALA A 68 14.79 -2.27 6.15
N LEU A 69 13.53 -1.82 6.04
CA LEU A 69 12.36 -2.70 6.13
C LEU A 69 12.30 -3.64 4.92
N GLY A 70 12.56 -3.13 3.71
CA GLY A 70 12.56 -3.92 2.50
C GLY A 70 13.56 -5.09 2.51
N ALA A 71 14.74 -4.92 3.11
CA ALA A 71 15.69 -6.01 3.32
C ALA A 71 15.12 -7.14 4.20
N GLU A 72 14.34 -6.79 5.23
CA GLU A 72 13.63 -7.80 6.04
C GLU A 72 12.49 -8.44 5.24
N VAL A 73 11.75 -7.68 4.42
CA VAL A 73 10.71 -8.22 3.53
C VAL A 73 11.27 -9.30 2.61
N GLN A 74 12.38 -9.03 1.94
CA GLN A 74 13.07 -10.02 1.09
C GLN A 74 13.52 -11.24 1.90
N THR A 75 13.99 -11.04 3.13
CA THR A 75 14.34 -12.14 4.04
C THR A 75 13.12 -12.99 4.37
N CYS A 76 11.95 -12.38 4.60
CA CYS A 76 10.71 -13.10 4.86
C CYS A 76 10.26 -13.92 3.64
N GLN A 77 10.32 -13.31 2.45
CA GLN A 77 10.00 -13.97 1.19
C GLN A 77 10.94 -15.15 0.91
N ALA A 78 12.25 -15.00 1.15
CA ALA A 78 13.22 -16.08 1.05
C ALA A 78 12.94 -17.24 2.02
N ASN A 79 12.22 -16.99 3.12
CA ASN A 79 11.74 -18.01 4.04
C ASN A 79 10.35 -18.57 3.68
N ARG A 80 9.85 -18.29 2.47
CA ARG A 80 8.52 -18.72 1.99
C ARG A 80 7.36 -18.13 2.78
N ARG A 81 7.48 -16.85 3.14
CA ARG A 81 6.39 -16.08 3.77
C ARG A 81 5.87 -15.09 2.76
N ARG A 82 4.55 -14.92 2.73
CA ARG A 82 3.92 -13.87 1.93
C ARG A 82 3.93 -12.57 2.71
N VAL A 83 4.34 -11.49 2.09
CA VAL A 83 4.34 -10.15 2.66
C VAL A 83 3.41 -9.27 1.86
N LEU A 84 2.31 -8.85 2.47
CA LEU A 84 1.32 -7.97 1.86
C LEU A 84 1.42 -6.54 2.41
N LEU A 85 0.95 -5.56 1.67
CA LEU A 85 0.73 -4.19 2.16
C LEU A 85 -0.74 -4.03 2.57
N SER A 86 -0.98 -3.53 3.79
CA SER A 86 -2.33 -3.17 4.23
C SER A 86 -2.82 -1.93 3.49
N VAL A 87 -4.00 -2.01 2.88
CA VAL A 87 -4.70 -0.90 2.25
C VAL A 87 -6.04 -0.75 2.94
N ARG A 88 -6.11 0.14 3.93
CA ARG A 88 -7.27 0.26 4.83
C ARG A 88 -8.11 1.48 4.51
N ALA A 89 -9.38 1.24 4.24
CA ALA A 89 -10.38 2.29 4.10
C ALA A 89 -10.70 2.91 5.47
N ASP A 90 -10.95 4.21 5.48
CA ASP A 90 -11.53 4.86 6.65
C ASP A 90 -13.01 4.49 6.80
N GLY A 91 -13.53 4.45 8.02
CA GLY A 91 -14.95 4.19 8.26
C GLY A 91 -15.84 5.42 7.95
N PRO A 92 -17.17 5.25 7.88
CA PRO A 92 -18.09 6.36 7.61
C PRO A 92 -17.93 7.55 8.58
N GLY A 93 -17.51 7.29 9.82
CA GLY A 93 -17.22 8.36 10.79
C GLY A 93 -16.16 9.38 10.33
N SER A 94 -15.26 9.01 9.42
CA SER A 94 -14.27 9.94 8.82
C SER A 94 -14.90 10.99 7.89
N VAL A 95 -16.09 10.70 7.40
CA VAL A 95 -16.91 11.56 6.53
C VAL A 95 -18.22 11.94 7.22
N GLY A 96 -18.23 11.99 8.57
CA GLY A 96 -19.40 12.39 9.36
C GLY A 96 -20.55 11.38 9.38
N GLY A 97 -20.35 10.16 8.90
CA GLY A 97 -21.37 9.12 8.76
C GLY A 97 -21.99 9.04 7.37
N ASP A 98 -21.46 9.76 6.38
CA ASP A 98 -22.02 9.78 5.02
C ASP A 98 -21.68 8.49 4.28
N THR A 99 -22.65 7.58 4.22
CA THR A 99 -22.52 6.30 3.51
C THR A 99 -22.58 6.45 2.00
N ASN A 100 -22.95 7.62 1.48
CA ASN A 100 -23.00 7.94 0.06
C ASN A 100 -21.78 8.75 -0.39
N PHE A 101 -20.79 8.94 0.48
CA PHE A 101 -19.60 9.72 0.17
C PHE A 101 -18.98 9.34 -1.18
N GLY A 102 -18.73 10.35 -2.01
CA GLY A 102 -18.08 10.21 -3.32
C GLY A 102 -18.98 9.71 -4.45
N ASP A 103 -20.24 9.36 -4.17
CA ASP A 103 -21.22 8.96 -5.18
C ASP A 103 -21.71 10.19 -5.96
N PRO A 104 -21.42 10.28 -7.28
CA PRO A 104 -21.78 11.45 -8.09
C PRO A 104 -23.29 11.63 -8.28
N ASP A 105 -24.08 10.56 -8.08
CA ASP A 105 -25.53 10.60 -8.19
C ASP A 105 -26.23 10.97 -6.87
N SER A 106 -25.46 11.08 -5.78
CA SER A 106 -25.99 11.45 -4.47
C SER A 106 -25.94 12.97 -4.26
N ASP A 107 -27.01 13.54 -3.69
CA ASP A 107 -26.99 14.92 -3.25
C ASP A 107 -25.93 15.09 -2.14
N ALA A 108 -25.01 16.03 -2.31
CA ALA A 108 -23.98 16.30 -1.32
C ALA A 108 -24.62 16.58 0.05
N ALA A 109 -24.30 15.76 1.05
CA ALA A 109 -24.83 15.94 2.38
C ALA A 109 -24.44 17.33 2.92
N PRO A 110 -25.38 18.12 3.47
CA PRO A 110 -25.13 19.51 3.87
C PRO A 110 -24.11 19.66 5.01
N TRP A 111 -23.69 18.56 5.62
CA TRP A 111 -22.74 18.48 6.73
C TRP A 111 -21.42 17.80 6.35
N ALA A 112 -21.25 17.38 5.10
CA ALA A 112 -19.98 16.81 4.65
C ALA A 112 -18.93 17.93 4.55
N GLY A 113 -17.99 17.98 5.49
CA GLY A 113 -16.84 18.91 5.46
C GLY A 113 -15.93 18.74 4.24
N TYR A 114 -16.19 17.72 3.41
CA TYR A 114 -15.60 17.47 2.12
C TYR A 114 -16.71 17.59 1.07
N ASN A 115 -16.89 18.78 0.50
CA ASN A 115 -17.81 18.93 -0.63
C ASN A 115 -17.27 18.10 -1.79
N ALA A 116 -18.10 17.23 -2.38
CA ALA A 116 -17.77 16.48 -3.60
C ALA A 116 -17.25 17.38 -4.75
N ASN A 117 -17.63 18.66 -4.75
CA ASN A 117 -17.13 19.69 -5.66
C ASN A 117 -15.69 20.17 -5.37
N GLY A 118 -14.99 19.52 -4.44
CA GLY A 118 -13.58 19.67 -4.13
C GLY A 118 -13.15 21.10 -3.80
N SER A 119 -13.91 21.71 -2.90
CA SER A 119 -13.41 22.79 -2.05
C SER A 119 -12.20 22.27 -1.26
N ALA A 120 -11.14 23.07 -1.15
CA ALA A 120 -9.97 22.69 -0.37
C ALA A 120 -10.38 22.40 1.07
N ALA A 121 -9.96 21.24 1.60
CA ALA A 121 -10.18 20.90 3.00
C ALA A 121 -9.58 22.00 3.90
N ALA A 122 -10.24 22.29 5.02
CA ALA A 122 -9.70 23.24 5.99
C ALA A 122 -8.28 22.82 6.43
N PRO A 123 -7.39 23.75 6.80
CA PRO A 123 -6.05 23.40 7.26
C PRO A 123 -6.09 22.36 8.39
N GLY A 124 -5.43 21.22 8.19
CA GLY A 124 -5.41 20.10 9.14
C GLY A 124 -6.51 19.05 8.96
N VAL A 125 -7.44 19.26 8.02
CA VAL A 125 -8.45 18.28 7.60
C VAL A 125 -7.87 17.50 6.41
N PHE A 126 -7.73 16.19 6.56
CA PHE A 126 -7.11 15.32 5.56
C PHE A 126 -8.16 14.52 4.83
N PHE A 127 -8.07 14.48 3.50
CA PHE A 127 -8.98 13.65 2.70
C PHE A 127 -8.95 12.20 3.21
N PRO A 128 -10.12 11.57 3.47
CA PRO A 128 -10.19 10.22 4.01
C PRO A 128 -9.63 9.20 3.03
N ASN A 129 -9.24 8.02 3.51
CA ASN A 129 -8.83 6.88 2.69
C ASN A 129 -10.04 6.24 1.98
N LEU A 130 -10.70 7.02 1.13
CA LEU A 130 -11.90 6.69 0.35
C LEU A 130 -11.71 7.19 -1.09
N PHE A 131 -12.67 6.92 -1.97
CA PHE A 131 -12.61 7.33 -3.37
C PHE A 131 -13.72 8.32 -3.72
N ASP A 132 -13.44 9.23 -4.65
CA ASP A 132 -14.42 10.15 -5.25
C ASP A 132 -14.10 10.30 -6.75
N GLU A 133 -14.77 11.24 -7.43
CA GLU A 133 -14.53 11.49 -8.86
C GLU A 133 -13.09 11.91 -9.19
N ARG A 134 -12.40 12.60 -8.26
CA ARG A 134 -11.03 13.09 -8.45
C ARG A 134 -10.00 12.06 -8.03
N HIS A 135 -10.36 11.22 -7.07
CA HIS A 135 -9.53 10.20 -6.47
C HIS A 135 -10.05 8.83 -6.92
N VAL A 136 -9.72 8.48 -8.17
CA VAL A 136 -10.22 7.24 -8.79
C VAL A 136 -9.42 6.01 -8.36
N PRO A 137 -10.08 4.86 -8.10
CA PRO A 137 -9.41 3.61 -7.70
C PRO A 137 -8.27 3.19 -8.63
N SER A 138 -8.45 3.38 -9.94
CA SER A 138 -7.47 2.97 -10.94
C SER A 138 -6.15 3.74 -10.86
N ALA A 139 -6.21 5.06 -10.60
CA ALA A 139 -5.01 5.88 -10.44
C ALA A 139 -4.25 5.50 -9.16
N PHE A 140 -4.99 5.20 -8.09
CA PHE A 140 -4.41 4.73 -6.85
C PHE A 140 -3.78 3.33 -6.99
N ALA A 141 -4.47 2.40 -7.67
CA ALA A 141 -3.94 1.07 -8.00
C ALA A 141 -2.59 1.14 -8.72
N LEU A 142 -2.51 1.98 -9.77
CA LEU A 142 -1.29 2.22 -10.53
C LEU A 142 -0.16 2.75 -9.63
N THR A 143 -0.48 3.72 -8.77
CA THR A 143 0.49 4.31 -7.84
C THR A 143 1.04 3.27 -6.87
N LEU A 144 0.16 2.48 -6.25
CA LEU A 144 0.56 1.40 -5.34
C LEU A 144 1.40 0.33 -6.05
N PHE A 145 0.99 -0.08 -7.25
CA PHE A 145 1.69 -1.09 -8.03
C PHE A 145 3.07 -0.63 -8.51
N SER A 146 3.21 0.65 -8.84
CA SER A 146 4.50 1.28 -9.18
C SER A 146 5.44 1.35 -7.97
N LEU A 147 4.92 1.74 -6.80
CA LEU A 147 5.72 1.91 -5.58
C LEU A 147 6.12 0.60 -4.91
N PHE A 148 5.28 -0.43 -4.97
CA PHE A 148 5.47 -1.67 -4.20
C PHE A 148 5.36 -2.97 -5.02
N GLY A 149 4.76 -2.95 -6.20
CA GLY A 149 4.54 -4.13 -7.04
C GLY A 149 5.67 -4.41 -8.04
N GLU A 150 5.42 -5.29 -9.02
CA GLU A 150 6.38 -5.60 -10.11
C GLU A 150 6.41 -4.53 -11.21
N GLY A 151 5.60 -3.47 -11.10
CA GLY A 151 5.48 -2.44 -12.12
C GLY A 151 6.79 -1.71 -12.37
N LYS A 152 7.45 -2.02 -13.50
CA LYS A 152 8.52 -1.19 -14.08
C LYS A 152 7.98 0.02 -14.84
N THR A 153 6.71 -0.03 -15.20
CA THR A 153 5.96 1.04 -15.84
C THR A 153 5.54 2.06 -14.80
N GLU A 154 6.51 2.85 -14.33
CA GLU A 154 6.17 4.15 -13.77
C GLU A 154 5.56 5.01 -14.87
N ARG A 155 4.33 5.47 -14.68
CA ARG A 155 3.70 6.43 -15.57
C ARG A 155 4.58 7.68 -15.65
N ALA A 156 4.91 8.11 -16.86
CA ALA A 156 5.79 9.27 -17.07
C ALA A 156 5.22 10.58 -16.48
N ASP A 157 3.92 10.65 -16.25
CA ASP A 157 3.21 11.75 -15.61
C ASP A 157 3.08 11.61 -14.08
N LEU A 158 3.24 10.40 -13.54
CA LEU A 158 3.43 10.16 -12.10
C LEU A 158 4.93 10.20 -11.74
N ARG A 159 5.74 10.87 -12.55
CA ARG A 159 7.14 11.15 -12.28
C ARG A 159 7.35 12.60 -11.85
N PRO A 160 7.44 12.86 -10.54
CA PRO A 160 8.37 13.84 -10.02
C PRO A 160 9.83 13.36 -10.19
N LEU A 161 10.05 12.05 -10.39
CA LEU A 161 11.36 11.39 -10.27
C LEU A 161 12.08 11.05 -11.59
N GLY A 162 11.41 11.18 -12.75
CA GLY A 162 12.05 11.06 -14.09
C GLY A 162 12.55 9.65 -14.47
N PRO A 163 12.51 9.23 -15.75
CA PRO A 163 13.40 8.17 -16.20
C PRO A 163 14.81 8.76 -16.19
N ASP A 164 15.72 8.21 -15.41
CA ASP A 164 17.18 8.27 -15.63
C ASP A 164 17.67 9.54 -16.35
N THR A 165 17.28 10.73 -15.88
CA THR A 165 18.22 11.83 -16.00
C THR A 165 19.23 11.43 -14.96
N PRO A 166 20.46 10.99 -15.33
CA PRO A 166 21.50 10.83 -14.34
C PRO A 166 21.45 12.12 -13.55
N ALA A 167 21.17 12.03 -12.25
CA ALA A 167 21.23 13.20 -11.42
C ALA A 167 22.61 13.79 -11.73
N GLU A 168 22.67 15.02 -12.24
CA GLU A 168 23.96 15.66 -12.57
C GLU A 168 24.92 15.61 -11.35
N ASP A 169 24.34 15.39 -10.17
CA ASP A 169 24.96 15.27 -8.86
C ASP A 169 25.41 13.84 -8.46
N GLY A 170 25.16 12.80 -9.26
CA GLY A 170 25.53 11.40 -8.94
C GLY A 170 24.72 10.75 -7.81
N ILE A 171 23.54 11.29 -7.46
CA ILE A 171 22.69 10.78 -6.38
C ILE A 171 21.71 9.72 -6.95
N ASN A 172 21.84 8.47 -6.49
CA ASN A 172 20.87 7.41 -6.77
C ASN A 172 19.52 7.73 -6.13
N TRP A 173 18.50 7.87 -6.96
CA TRP A 173 17.13 8.02 -6.52
C TRP A 173 16.63 6.68 -5.95
N VAL A 174 16.11 6.73 -4.73
CA VAL A 174 15.26 5.66 -4.21
C VAL A 174 13.86 5.99 -4.71
N THR A 175 13.46 5.37 -5.81
CA THR A 175 12.13 5.50 -6.42
C THR A 175 11.10 4.73 -5.59
N ARG A 176 11.52 3.63 -4.97
CA ARG A 176 10.65 2.73 -4.19
C ARG A 176 10.87 2.80 -2.69
N PRO A 177 9.82 2.94 -1.87
CA PRO A 177 9.96 3.05 -0.42
C PRO A 177 10.72 1.88 0.22
N LEU A 178 10.50 0.66 -0.26
CA LEU A 178 11.16 -0.54 0.26
C LEU A 178 12.53 -0.82 -0.40
N GLY A 179 12.94 -0.02 -1.37
CA GLY A 179 14.12 -0.26 -2.22
C GLY A 179 13.73 -0.79 -3.61
N GLU A 180 14.61 -0.55 -4.58
CA GLU A 180 14.35 -0.80 -6.01
C GLU A 180 14.00 -2.27 -6.31
N GLU A 181 14.72 -3.19 -5.67
CA GLU A 181 14.61 -4.64 -5.90
C GLU A 181 13.51 -5.31 -5.06
N VAL A 182 12.80 -4.55 -4.22
CA VAL A 182 11.80 -5.12 -3.31
C VAL A 182 10.42 -5.01 -3.94
N VAL A 183 9.81 -6.17 -4.15
CA VAL A 183 8.44 -6.33 -4.62
C VAL A 183 7.67 -7.05 -3.52
N ILE A 184 6.53 -6.50 -3.08
CA ILE A 184 5.68 -7.19 -2.11
C ILE A 184 4.85 -8.28 -2.81
N ASP A 185 4.46 -9.30 -2.04
CA ASP A 185 3.61 -10.38 -2.55
C ASP A 185 2.15 -9.95 -2.70
N GLY A 186 1.76 -8.74 -2.32
CA GLY A 186 0.46 -8.17 -2.69
C GLY A 186 -0.17 -7.25 -1.69
N PHE A 187 -1.49 -7.11 -1.78
CA PHE A 187 -2.23 -6.07 -1.09
C PHE A 187 -3.39 -6.70 -0.32
N ASP A 188 -3.46 -6.36 0.97
CA ASP A 188 -4.56 -6.73 1.85
C ASP A 188 -5.51 -5.53 1.96
N VAL A 189 -6.58 -5.55 1.18
CA VAL A 189 -7.53 -4.43 1.09
C VAL A 189 -8.62 -4.62 2.14
N GLN A 190 -8.61 -3.74 3.14
CA GLN A 190 -9.46 -3.80 4.32
C GLN A 190 -10.52 -2.71 4.27
N VAL A 191 -11.79 -3.09 4.06
CA VAL A 191 -12.92 -2.18 3.99
C VAL A 191 -13.83 -2.41 5.21
N PRO A 192 -14.16 -1.36 6.00
CA PRO A 192 -15.15 -1.47 7.07
C PRO A 192 -16.50 -2.00 6.57
N ARG A 193 -17.17 -2.81 7.40
CA ARG A 193 -18.46 -3.43 7.06
C ARG A 193 -19.56 -2.43 6.74
N ASP A 194 -19.49 -1.24 7.32
CA ASP A 194 -20.48 -0.19 7.11
C ASP A 194 -20.52 0.32 5.66
N TRP A 195 -19.49 0.02 4.85
CA TRP A 195 -19.48 0.33 3.42
C TRP A 195 -20.15 -0.74 2.55
N GLN A 196 -20.61 -1.86 3.12
CA GLN A 196 -21.26 -2.91 2.34
C GLN A 196 -22.54 -2.41 1.66
N GLY A 197 -22.67 -2.67 0.37
CA GLY A 197 -23.79 -2.22 -0.48
C GLY A 197 -23.74 -0.75 -0.86
N THR A 198 -22.65 -0.03 -0.52
CA THR A 198 -22.49 1.40 -0.83
C THR A 198 -21.61 1.62 -2.05
N TYR A 199 -21.57 2.87 -2.52
CA TYR A 199 -20.64 3.31 -3.56
C TYR A 199 -19.18 2.99 -3.25
N GLN A 200 -18.74 3.17 -2.00
CA GLN A 200 -17.36 2.90 -1.60
C GLN A 200 -16.98 1.42 -1.74
N GLU A 201 -17.88 0.47 -1.45
CA GLU A 201 -17.60 -0.94 -1.70
C GLU A 201 -17.32 -1.20 -3.19
N GLY A 202 -18.13 -0.61 -4.07
CA GLY A 202 -17.89 -0.66 -5.52
C GLY A 202 -16.51 -0.15 -5.89
N ARG A 203 -16.10 1.02 -5.36
CA ARG A 203 -14.78 1.61 -5.62
C ARG A 203 -13.61 0.79 -5.10
N PHE A 204 -13.74 0.16 -3.93
CA PHE A 204 -12.70 -0.77 -3.46
C PHE A 204 -12.65 -2.07 -4.25
N ASN A 205 -13.79 -2.56 -4.77
CA ASN A 205 -13.80 -3.68 -5.71
C ASN A 205 -13.09 -3.31 -7.02
N ASP A 206 -13.33 -2.10 -7.54
CA ASP A 206 -12.61 -1.56 -8.71
C ASP A 206 -11.10 -1.49 -8.47
N LEU A 207 -10.66 -1.04 -7.28
CA LEU A 207 -9.24 -1.05 -6.88
C LEU A 207 -8.65 -2.46 -6.94
N VAL A 208 -9.31 -3.43 -6.31
CA VAL A 208 -8.83 -4.83 -6.28
C VAL A 208 -8.79 -5.43 -7.68
N SER A 209 -9.81 -5.19 -8.50
CA SER A 209 -9.85 -5.62 -9.90
C SER A 209 -8.67 -5.05 -10.67
N ARG A 210 -8.45 -3.73 -10.59
CA ARG A 210 -7.38 -3.06 -11.33
C ARG A 210 -6.00 -3.51 -10.88
N LEU A 211 -5.78 -3.72 -9.58
CA LEU A 211 -4.53 -4.31 -9.10
C LEU A 211 -4.31 -5.72 -9.68
N GLY A 212 -5.35 -6.55 -9.73
CA GLY A 212 -5.32 -7.85 -10.40
C GLY A 212 -4.87 -7.78 -11.85
N GLU A 213 -5.50 -6.89 -12.63
CA GLU A 213 -5.14 -6.64 -14.04
C GLU A 213 -3.68 -6.21 -14.19
N LEU A 214 -3.20 -5.28 -13.36
CA LEU A 214 -1.80 -4.81 -13.40
C LEU A 214 -0.80 -5.93 -13.13
N ASN A 215 -1.14 -6.87 -12.23
CA ASN A 215 -0.32 -8.04 -12.00
C ASN A 215 -0.30 -8.97 -13.22
N ASP A 216 -1.47 -9.22 -13.83
CA ASP A 216 -1.57 -10.08 -15.01
C ASP A 216 -0.84 -9.47 -16.23
N GLU A 217 -0.91 -8.14 -16.39
CA GLU A 217 -0.14 -7.36 -17.38
C GLU A 217 1.38 -7.51 -17.12
N ALA A 218 1.83 -7.31 -15.88
CA ALA A 218 3.25 -7.45 -15.51
C ALA A 218 3.76 -8.86 -15.79
N TRP A 219 2.97 -9.87 -15.46
CA TRP A 219 3.27 -11.27 -15.74
C TRP A 219 3.42 -11.54 -17.23
N THR A 220 2.45 -11.09 -18.02
CA THR A 220 2.47 -11.23 -19.49
C THR A 220 3.70 -10.55 -20.08
N SER A 221 4.05 -9.35 -19.62
CA SER A 221 5.19 -8.58 -20.12
C SER A 221 6.55 -9.19 -19.76
N SER A 222 6.65 -9.86 -18.60
CA SER A 222 7.88 -10.50 -18.15
C SER A 222 8.15 -11.85 -18.83
N GLY A 223 7.18 -12.37 -19.60
CA GLY A 223 7.23 -13.72 -20.16
C GLY A 223 7.05 -14.83 -19.11
N ALA A 224 6.73 -14.47 -17.87
CA ALA A 224 6.43 -15.43 -16.81
C ALA A 224 5.08 -16.11 -17.09
N LYS A 225 5.00 -17.41 -16.85
CA LYS A 225 3.75 -18.19 -16.90
C LYS A 225 3.34 -18.58 -15.51
N LYS A 226 2.04 -18.44 -15.18
CA LYS A 226 1.44 -19.08 -13.99
C LYS A 226 1.73 -20.57 -13.99
N GLY A 227 2.31 -21.06 -12.91
CA GLY A 227 2.77 -22.44 -12.70
C GLY A 227 4.08 -22.82 -13.41
N GLY A 228 4.78 -21.90 -14.06
CA GLY A 228 6.01 -22.18 -14.79
C GLY A 228 7.29 -22.24 -13.91
N PRO A 229 8.44 -22.68 -14.46
CA PRO A 229 9.74 -22.54 -13.79
C PRO A 229 10.04 -21.06 -13.56
N GLY A 230 9.98 -20.60 -12.30
CA GLY A 230 10.07 -19.18 -11.92
C GLY A 230 8.72 -18.56 -11.52
N ASP A 231 7.60 -19.26 -11.76
CA ASP A 231 6.40 -19.08 -10.95
C ASP A 231 6.67 -19.76 -9.63
N LEU A 232 6.74 -18.94 -8.62
CA LEU A 232 6.98 -19.43 -7.32
C LEU A 232 5.70 -19.18 -6.50
N GLY A 233 4.57 -19.77 -6.86
CA GLY A 233 3.47 -19.87 -5.89
C GLY A 233 3.98 -20.47 -4.56
N VAL A 234 3.73 -19.78 -3.44
CA VAL A 234 4.33 -20.01 -2.10
C VAL A 234 5.86 -19.75 -2.03
N ASP A 235 6.55 -19.67 -3.16
CA ASP A 235 8.01 -19.45 -3.26
C ASP A 235 8.40 -18.14 -4.02
N GLY A 236 7.47 -17.22 -4.35
CA GLY A 236 7.59 -16.04 -5.25
C GLY A 236 6.37 -15.65 -6.11
N LYS A 237 6.60 -15.11 -7.32
CA LYS A 237 6.02 -13.86 -7.90
C LYS A 237 4.49 -13.66 -8.02
N GLY A 238 3.65 -14.58 -7.53
CA GLY A 238 2.19 -14.43 -7.58
C GLY A 238 1.71 -13.40 -6.57
N VAL A 239 1.20 -12.26 -7.05
CA VAL A 239 0.62 -11.25 -6.17
C VAL A 239 -0.74 -11.73 -5.61
N VAL A 240 -0.82 -11.84 -4.29
CA VAL A 240 -2.03 -12.22 -3.54
C VAL A 240 -2.83 -10.96 -3.22
N TYR A 241 -4.01 -10.88 -3.81
CA TYR A 241 -5.02 -9.89 -3.49
C TYR A 241 -6.03 -10.50 -2.53
N GLN A 242 -6.04 -10.03 -1.28
CA GLN A 242 -7.05 -10.42 -0.31
C GLN A 242 -8.09 -9.31 -0.23
N GLY A 243 -9.22 -9.54 -0.90
CA GLY A 243 -10.41 -8.70 -0.81
C GLY A 243 -11.34 -9.15 0.32
N TRP A 244 -11.92 -8.17 1.00
CA TRP A 244 -12.78 -8.27 2.18
C TRP A 244 -13.99 -9.23 2.08
N ASN A 245 -14.54 -9.47 0.88
CA ASN A 245 -15.80 -10.20 0.70
C ASN A 245 -15.70 -11.73 0.52
N LYS A 246 -14.50 -12.30 0.46
CA LYS A 246 -14.37 -13.76 0.52
C LYS A 246 -14.33 -14.15 1.99
N LYS A 247 -15.41 -14.75 2.51
CA LYS A 247 -15.50 -15.35 3.85
C LYS A 247 -14.12 -15.90 4.24
N ARG A 248 -13.37 -15.19 5.09
CA ARG A 248 -12.12 -15.71 5.63
C ARG A 248 -12.54 -16.94 6.43
N SER A 249 -12.23 -18.13 5.93
CA SER A 249 -12.26 -19.35 6.74
C SER A 249 -11.49 -19.04 8.01
N VAL A 250 -12.10 -19.28 9.17
CA VAL A 250 -11.62 -18.91 10.51
C VAL A 250 -10.11 -19.18 10.65
N GLN A 251 -9.30 -18.17 10.38
CA GLN A 251 -7.84 -18.19 10.53
C GLN A 251 -7.49 -17.23 11.66
N ARG A 252 -6.55 -17.64 12.52
CA ARG A 252 -6.18 -16.87 13.70
C ARG A 252 -5.28 -15.72 13.26
N VAL A 253 -5.82 -14.51 13.26
CA VAL A 253 -5.01 -13.29 13.09
C VAL A 253 -4.46 -12.88 14.46
N VAL A 254 -3.14 -12.77 14.58
CA VAL A 254 -2.46 -12.34 15.81
C VAL A 254 -1.67 -11.08 15.53
N MET A 255 -1.74 -10.10 16.44
CA MET A 255 -0.89 -8.92 16.40
C MET A 255 0.45 -9.21 17.08
N VAL A 256 1.54 -9.21 16.32
CA VAL A 256 2.90 -9.40 16.86
C VAL A 256 3.74 -8.20 16.47
N GLY A 257 4.20 -7.41 17.44
CA GLY A 257 5.09 -6.26 17.17
C GLY A 257 4.49 -5.18 16.26
N GLY A 258 3.16 -5.09 16.18
CA GLY A 258 2.46 -4.16 15.29
C GLY A 258 2.14 -4.73 13.90
N PHE A 259 2.48 -5.99 13.62
CA PHE A 259 2.14 -6.67 12.37
C PHE A 259 0.88 -7.53 12.55
N GLU A 260 0.04 -7.57 11.51
CA GLU A 260 -1.02 -8.57 11.39
C GLU A 260 -0.40 -9.85 10.81
N VAL A 261 -0.46 -10.92 11.59
CA VAL A 261 0.13 -12.22 11.26
C VAL A 261 -0.98 -13.24 11.09
N LEU A 262 -0.95 -13.95 9.96
CA LEU A 262 -1.85 -15.06 9.69
C LEU A 262 -1.15 -16.37 10.08
N VAL A 263 -1.71 -17.04 11.09
CA VAL A 263 -1.23 -18.30 11.64
C VAL A 263 -2.26 -19.39 11.33
N GLU A 264 -1.78 -20.56 10.87
CA GLU A 264 -2.57 -21.77 10.72
C GLU A 264 -2.54 -22.64 11.99
#